data_AF-A0A8X7P6S5-F1
#
_entry.id   AF-A0A8X7P6S5-F1
#
_cell.length_a   1.000
_cell.length_b   1.000
_cell.length_c   1.000
_cell.angle_alpha   90.00
_cell.angle_beta   90.00
_cell.angle_gamma   90.00
#
_symmetry.space_group_name_H-M   'P 1'
#
loop_
_entity.id
_entity.type
_entity.pdbx_description
1 polymer ?
#
loop_
_entity_poly.entity_id
_entity_poly.type
_entity_poly.pdbx_seq_one_letter_code
_entity_poly.pdbx_strand_id
1 'polypeptide(L)' 'MASYSPGFVSLLTSQNGEFSTQEESNQTELRTVLEMEDKLNKQKLLEKLLEKSGPLSEMEMSLKLKLISEMLG' A
#
# COMPACT_ATOMS: atom_id res chain seq x y z
N MET A 1 49.30 -4.76 -21.94
CA MET A 1 48.25 -4.59 -20.91
C MET A 1 47.20 -3.66 -21.50
N ALA A 2 45.94 -4.07 -21.59
CA ALA A 2 44.89 -3.20 -22.11
C ALA A 2 44.58 -2.12 -21.07
N SER A 3 44.95 -0.87 -21.33
CA SER A 3 44.60 0.27 -20.48
C SER A 3 43.23 0.77 -20.90
N TYR A 4 42.22 0.54 -20.07
CA TYR A 4 40.90 1.12 -20.28
C TYR A 4 40.91 2.59 -19.87
N SER A 5 40.24 3.44 -20.65
CA SER A 5 40.03 4.83 -20.29
C SER A 5 39.24 4.91 -18.98
N PRO A 6 39.62 5.79 -18.03
CA PRO A 6 38.89 5.99 -16.78
C PRO A 6 37.39 6.28 -16.99
N GLY A 7 37.03 6.96 -18.10
CA GLY A 7 35.64 7.22 -18.45
C GLY A 7 34.85 5.97 -18.81
N PHE A 8 35.51 4.96 -19.40
CA PHE A 8 34.88 3.67 -19.72
C PHE A 8 34.65 2.83 -18.46
N VAL A 9 35.60 2.86 -17.51
CA VAL A 9 35.44 2.19 -16.21
C VAL A 9 34.30 2.82 -15.41
N SER A 10 34.21 4.16 -15.39
CA SER A 10 33.11 4.87 -14.71
C SER A 10 31.74 4.47 -15.26
N LEU A 11 31.60 4.34 -16.59
CA LEU A 11 30.33 3.99 -17.23
C LEU A 11 29.90 2.55 -16.88
N LEU A 12 30.86 1.62 -16.79
CA LEU A 12 30.60 0.23 -16.36
C LEU A 12 30.24 0.14 -14.87
N THR A 13 30.82 0.98 -14.02
CA THR A 13 30.48 1.01 -12.58
C THR A 13 29.16 1.73 -12.29
N SER A 14 28.78 2.72 -13.11
CA SER A 14 27.55 3.49 -12.93
C SER A 14 26.29 2.69 -13.26
N GLN A 15 26.36 1.68 -14.11
CA GLN A 15 25.19 0.93 -14.57
C GLN A 15 24.66 -0.11 -13.55
N ASN A 16 25.36 -0.32 -12.44
CA ASN A 16 25.00 -1.30 -11.41
C ASN A 16 24.29 -0.67 -10.18
N GLY A 17 24.02 0.63 -10.17
CA GLY A 17 23.56 1.35 -8.97
C GLY A 17 22.07 1.69 -8.87
N GLU A 18 21.30 1.61 -9.97
CA GLU A 18 19.96 2.24 -10.02
C GLU A 18 18.81 1.29 -10.41
N PHE A 19 19.08 0.01 -10.67
CA PHE A 19 18.03 -0.95 -11.03
C PHE A 19 17.32 -1.57 -9.81
N SER A 20 17.97 -1.63 -8.66
CA SER A 20 17.43 -2.28 -7.46
C SER A 20 16.50 -1.40 -6.62
N THR A 21 16.60 -0.08 -6.70
CA THR A 21 15.80 0.85 -5.87
C THR A 21 14.47 1.24 -6.51
N GLN A 22 14.35 1.18 -7.84
CA GLN A 22 13.12 1.52 -8.54
C GLN A 22 12.05 0.43 -8.40
N GLU A 23 12.40 -0.85 -8.40
CA GLU A 23 11.40 -1.92 -8.19
C GLU A 23 10.89 -1.95 -6.73
N GLU A 24 11.77 -1.73 -5.75
CA GLU A 24 11.39 -1.68 -4.33
C GLU A 24 10.49 -0.48 -3.99
N SER A 25 10.75 0.69 -4.57
CA SER A 25 9.90 1.88 -4.40
C SER A 25 8.50 1.67 -5.01
N ASN A 26 8.42 1.16 -6.24
CA ASN A 26 7.13 0.85 -6.87
C ASN A 26 6.34 -0.22 -6.08
N GLN A 27 6.99 -1.25 -5.56
CA GLN A 27 6.34 -2.23 -4.69
C GLN A 27 5.84 -1.61 -3.39
N THR A 28 6.62 -0.72 -2.79
CA THR A 28 6.25 -0.02 -1.55
C THR A 28 5.06 0.92 -1.77
N GLU A 29 5.04 1.65 -2.89
CA GLU A 29 3.93 2.52 -3.29
C GLU A 29 2.65 1.70 -3.56
N LEU A 30 2.74 0.62 -4.35
CA LEU A 30 1.60 -0.27 -4.60
C LEU A 30 1.06 -0.89 -3.31
N ARG A 31 1.96 -1.31 -2.40
CA ARG A 31 1.56 -1.84 -1.09
C ARG A 31 0.80 -0.81 -0.27
N THR A 32 1.30 0.43 -0.26
CA THR A 32 0.67 1.54 0.44
C THR A 32 -0.70 1.86 -0.14
N VAL A 33 -0.84 1.89 -1.47
CA VAL A 33 -2.13 2.12 -2.14
C VAL A 33 -3.13 1.02 -1.81
N LEU A 34 -2.72 -0.26 -1.81
CA LEU A 34 -3.59 -1.37 -1.44
C LEU A 34 -4.07 -1.29 0.01
N GLU A 35 -3.19 -0.89 0.93
CA GLU A 35 -3.53 -0.72 2.35
C GLU A 35 -4.49 0.48 2.56
N MET A 36 -4.31 1.57 1.80
CA MET A 36 -5.21 2.72 1.82
C MET A 36 -6.58 2.36 1.24
N GLU A 37 -6.63 1.60 0.14
CA GLU A 37 -7.88 1.13 -0.46
C GLU A 37 -8.68 0.21 0.49
N ASP A 38 -8.01 -0.70 1.21
CA ASP A 38 -8.67 -1.54 2.22
C ASP A 38 -9.30 -0.68 3.34
N LYS A 39 -8.54 0.29 3.88
CA LYS A 39 -9.04 1.23 4.88
C LYS A 39 -10.25 2.04 4.38
N LEU A 40 -10.19 2.55 3.15
CA LEU A 40 -11.30 3.29 2.53
C LEU A 40 -12.54 2.41 2.33
N ASN A 41 -12.36 1.16 1.92
CA ASN A 41 -13.48 0.23 1.72
C ASN A 41 -14.15 -0.13 3.05
N LYS A 42 -13.38 -0.35 4.12
CA LYS A 42 -13.91 -0.56 5.47
C LYS A 42 -14.69 0.65 5.98
N GLN A 43 -14.18 1.86 5.75
CA GLN A 43 -14.86 3.12 6.09
C GLN A 43 -16.20 3.25 5.37
N LYS A 44 -16.23 3.09 4.04
CA LYS A 44 -17.46 3.17 3.24
C LYS A 44 -18.51 2.15 3.68
N LEU A 45 -18.09 0.94 4.04
CA LEU A 45 -19.00 -0.08 4.56
C LEU A 45 -19.58 0.31 5.92
N LEU A 46 -18.76 0.87 6.81
CA LEU A 46 -19.20 1.36 8.11
C LEU A 46 -20.20 2.51 7.97
N GLU A 47 -19.94 3.47 7.07
CA GLU A 47 -20.87 4.57 6.75
C GLU A 47 -22.23 4.04 6.30
N LYS A 48 -22.26 3.07 5.38
CA LYS A 48 -23.51 2.42 4.94
C LYS A 48 -24.29 1.76 6.08
N LEU A 49 -23.59 1.13 7.03
CA LEU A 49 -24.22 0.53 8.21
C LEU A 49 -24.74 1.60 9.19
N LEU A 50 -24.16 2.81 9.19
CA LEU A 50 -24.61 3.94 10.00
C LEU A 50 -25.81 4.66 9.37
N GLU A 51 -25.85 4.77 8.04
CA GLU A 51 -26.90 5.45 7.27
C GLU A 51 -28.19 4.63 7.15
N LYS A 52 -28.12 3.31 7.40
CA LYS A 52 -29.29 2.43 7.28
C LYS A 52 -30.42 2.89 8.20
N SER A 53 -31.56 3.26 7.61
CA SER A 53 -32.78 3.60 8.33
C SER A 53 -33.48 2.33 8.84
N GLY A 54 -33.23 1.95 10.08
CA GLY A 54 -33.87 0.81 10.75
C GLY A 54 -32.94 0.12 11.76
N PRO A 55 -33.47 -0.80 12.59
CA PRO A 55 -32.62 -1.59 13.48
C PRO A 55 -31.68 -2.47 12.66
N LEU A 56 -30.40 -2.51 13.05
CA LEU A 56 -29.43 -3.45 12.50
C LEU A 56 -29.77 -4.86 13.01
N SER A 57 -29.65 -5.85 12.12
CA SER A 57 -29.63 -7.25 12.54
C SER A 57 -28.42 -7.53 13.43
N GLU A 58 -28.46 -8.63 14.19
CA GLU A 58 -27.36 -9.03 15.07
C GLU A 58 -26.03 -9.18 14.32
N MET A 59 -26.08 -9.73 13.10
CA MET A 59 -24.90 -9.87 12.24
C MET A 59 -24.36 -8.51 11.77
N GLU A 60 -25.25 -7.59 11.37
CA GLU A 60 -24.86 -6.24 10.96
C GLU A 60 -24.28 -5.43 12.14
N MET A 61 -24.84 -5.60 13.34
CA MET A 61 -24.33 -4.98 14.56
C MET A 61 -22.93 -5.50 14.89
N SER A 62 -22.74 -6.83 14.85
CA SER A 62 -21.45 -7.47 15.07
C SER A 62 -20.39 -6.98 14.06
N LEU A 63 -20.78 -6.89 12.78
CA LEU A 63 -19.92 -6.38 11.72
C LEU A 63 -19.54 -4.91 11.96
N LYS A 64 -20.51 -4.07 12.35
CA LYS A 64 -20.27 -2.66 12.68
C LYS A 64 -19.27 -2.51 13.83
N LEU A 65 -19.45 -3.26 14.92
CA LEU A 65 -18.53 -3.23 16.07
C LEU A 65 -17.12 -3.69 15.68
N LYS A 66 -17.02 -4.76 14.89
CA LYS A 66 -15.73 -5.24 14.36
C LYS A 66 -15.01 -4.17 13.54
N LEU A 67 -15.72 -3.52 12.61
CA LEU A 67 -15.14 -2.46 11.77
C LEU A 67 -14.66 -1.26 12.61
N ILE A 68 -15.44 -0.83 13.60
CA ILE A 68 -15.04 0.26 14.51
C ILE A 68 -13.77 -0.11 15.28
N SER A 69 -13.71 -1.31 15.85
CA SER A 69 -12.53 -1.78 16.58
C SER A 69 -11.29 -1.90 15.70
N GLU A 70 -11.43 -2.41 14.46
CA GLU A 70 -10.32 -2.49 13.51
C GLU A 70 -9.81 -1.09 13.07
N MET A 71 -10.68 -0.09 13.01
CA MET A 71 -10.32 1.27 12.60
C MET A 71 -9.73 2.12 13.74
N LEU A 72 -10.05 1.81 15.00
CA LEU A 72 -9.54 2.50 16.19
C LEU A 72 -8.26 1.85 16.75
N GLY A 73 -7.83 0.71 16.19
CA GLY A 73 -6.62 -0.02 16.58
C GLY A 73 -5.33 0.59 16.04
#